data_AF-A0AA88LDZ0-F1
#
_entry.id   AF-A0AA88LDZ0-F1
#
_cell.length_a   1.000
_cell.length_b   1.000
_cell.length_c   1.000
_cell.angle_alpha   90.00
_cell.angle_beta   90.00
_cell.angle_gamma   90.00
#
_symmetry.space_group_name_H-M   'P 1'
#
loop_
_entity.id
_entity.type
_entity.pdbx_description
1 polymer ?
#
loop_
_entity_poly.entity_id
_entity_poly.type
_entity_poly.pdbx_seq_one_letter_code
_entity_poly.pdbx_strand_id
1 'polypeptide(L)' 'CGEVFTTNTGEITSPGYPGIYPSFVYGCEYVIIVPESRAILLAFDFIDLGWPYDYIHVSIM' A
#
# COMPACT_ATOMS: atom_id res chain seq x y z
N CYS A 1 -1.71 -9.53 -2.12
CA CYS A 1 -1.05 -8.32 -1.57
C CYS A 1 0.12 -8.79 -0.72
N GLY A 2 1.25 -8.08 -0.73
CA GLY A 2 2.52 -8.69 -0.31
C GLY A 2 3.57 -8.57 -1.40
N GLU A 3 4.07 -7.36 -1.67
CA GLU A 3 5.06 -7.16 -2.73
C GLU A 3 6.20 -6.23 -2.27
N VAL A 4 7.39 -6.49 -2.80
CA VAL A 4 8.59 -5.67 -2.58
C VAL A 4 8.88 -4.85 -3.83
N PHE A 5 8.77 -3.53 -3.71
CA PHE A 5 9.06 -2.58 -4.77
C PHE A 5 10.51 -2.09 -4.65
N THR A 6 11.27 -2.24 -5.74
CA THR A 6 12.63 -1.71 -5.88
C THR A 6 12.77 -0.78 -7.10
N THR A 7 11.67 -0.57 -7.83
CA THR A 7 11.61 0.30 -9.00
C THR A 7 11.59 1.78 -8.61
N ASN A 8 11.94 2.66 -9.55
CA ASN A 8 11.94 4.11 -9.31
C ASN A 8 10.53 4.68 -9.07
N THR A 9 9.51 4.03 -9.64
CA THR A 9 8.09 4.37 -9.53
C THR A 9 7.28 3.07 -9.54
N GLY A 10 6.08 3.12 -8.98
CA GLY A 10 5.15 1.99 -8.97
C GLY A 10 3.78 2.42 -8.49
N GLU A 11 2.81 1.52 -8.61
CA GLU A 11 1.44 1.72 -8.14
C GLU A 11 1.08 0.57 -7.22
N ILE A 12 0.44 0.89 -6.09
CA ILE A 12 -0.03 -0.10 -5.11
C ILE A 12 -1.54 0.02 -5.05
N THR A 13 -2.22 -1.10 -5.27
CA THR A 13 -3.68 -1.19 -5.18
C THR A 13 -4.10 -2.18 -4.11
N SER A 14 -5.30 -1.97 -3.56
CA SER A 14 -5.94 -2.96 -2.70
C SER A 14 -6.27 -4.22 -3.50
N PRO A 15 -6.24 -5.42 -2.90
CA PRO A 15 -6.72 -6.63 -3.55
C PRO A 15 -8.12 -6.43 -4.13
N GLY A 16 -8.32 -6.79 -5.38
CA GLY A 16 -9.63 -6.68 -6.04
C GLY A 16 -9.96 -5.29 -6.60
N TYR A 17 -9.11 -4.28 -6.42
CA TYR A 17 -9.28 -2.97 -7.08
C TYR A 17 -9.44 -3.15 -8.61
N PRO A 18 -10.36 -2.41 -9.27
CA PRO A 18 -11.20 -1.32 -8.75
C PRO A 18 -12.50 -1.77 -8.03
N GLY A 19 -12.69 -3.06 -7.80
CA GLY A 19 -13.79 -3.59 -7.00
C GLY A 19 -13.57 -3.47 -5.49
N ILE A 20 -14.53 -3.98 -4.73
CA ILE A 20 -14.48 -3.98 -3.26
C ILE A 20 -13.35 -4.88 -2.78
N TYR A 21 -12.51 -4.37 -1.90
CA TYR A 21 -11.47 -5.19 -1.27
C TYR A 21 -12.09 -6.23 -0.32
N PRO A 22 -11.57 -7.47 -0.25
CA PRO A 22 -12.23 -8.51 0.52
C PRO A 22 -12.17 -8.24 2.04
N SER A 23 -13.30 -8.42 2.74
CA SER A 23 -13.47 -8.10 4.17
C SER A 23 -12.63 -8.93 5.14
N PHE A 24 -12.00 -10.01 4.67
CA PHE A 24 -11.18 -10.93 5.49
C PHE A 24 -9.69 -10.82 5.18
N VAL A 25 -9.28 -9.78 4.44
CA VAL A 25 -7.86 -9.54 4.16
C VAL A 25 -7.21 -8.96 5.40
N TYR A 26 -6.58 -9.83 6.20
CA TYR A 26 -5.68 -9.44 7.27
C TYR A 26 -4.24 -9.40 6.73
N GLY A 27 -3.55 -8.27 6.88
CA GLY A 27 -2.08 -8.23 6.77
C GLY A 27 -1.50 -8.11 5.36
N CYS A 28 -2.09 -7.28 4.49
CA CYS A 28 -1.36 -6.82 3.30
C CYS A 28 -0.19 -5.93 3.71
N GLU A 29 1.03 -6.37 3.43
CA GLU A 29 2.23 -5.55 3.60
C GLU A 29 2.88 -5.30 2.24
N TYR A 30 3.28 -4.06 1.99
CA TYR A 30 4.04 -3.69 0.81
C TYR A 30 5.31 -3.00 1.27
N VAL A 31 6.46 -3.47 0.77
CA VAL A 31 7.77 -2.97 1.19
C VAL A 31 8.38 -2.21 0.02
N ILE A 32 8.73 -0.94 0.24
CA ILE A 32 9.40 -0.12 -0.77
C ILE A 32 10.86 0.06 -0.33
N ILE A 33 11.80 -0.43 -1.13
CA ILE A 33 13.23 -0.37 -0.84
C ILE A 33 13.89 0.57 -1.85
N VAL A 34 14.49 1.64 -1.35
CA VAL A 34 15.30 2.57 -2.15
C VAL A 34 16.68 2.75 -1.51
N PRO A 35 17.72 3.11 -2.29
CA PRO A 35 19.02 3.49 -1.73
C PRO A 35 18.90 4.69 -0.78
N GLU A 36 19.77 4.77 0.23
CA GLU A 36 19.79 5.86 1.24
C GLU A 36 19.92 7.26 0.64
N SER A 37 20.46 7.38 -0.57
CA SER A 37 20.57 8.64 -1.31
C SER A 37 19.26 9.12 -1.93
N ARG A 38 18.14 8.43 -1.69
CA ARG A 38 16.82 8.73 -2.25
C ARG A 38 15.76 8.82 -1.18
N ALA A 39 14.70 9.55 -1.50
CA ALA A 39 13.49 9.64 -0.70
C ALA A 39 12.32 8.98 -1.44
N ILE A 40 11.38 8.44 -0.67
CA ILE A 40 10.12 7.90 -1.20
C ILE A 40 9.08 9.01 -1.13
N LEU A 41 8.46 9.31 -2.27
CA LEU A 41 7.22 10.11 -2.31
C LEU A 41 6.06 9.12 -2.45
N LEU A 42 5.23 9.05 -1.41
CA LEU A 42 4.01 8.24 -1.41
C LEU A 42 2.80 9.18 -1.50
N ALA A 43 1.94 8.94 -2.48
CA ALA A 43 0.69 9.67 -2.69
C ALA A 43 -0.47 8.70 -2.78
N PHE A 44 -1.62 9.09 -2.24
CA PHE A 44 -2.85 8.32 -2.33
C PHE A 44 -3.78 8.97 -3.34
N ASP A 45 -3.95 8.31 -4.48
CA ASP A 45 -4.84 8.80 -5.54
C ASP A 45 -6.31 8.49 -5.24
N PHE A 46 -6.58 7.38 -4.57
CA PHE A 46 -7.92 6.96 -4.17
C PHE A 46 -7.90 6.22 -2.83
N ILE A 47 -8.79 6.60 -1.93
CA ILE A 47 -9.02 5.92 -0.65
C ILE A 47 -10.52 5.81 -0.43
N ASP A 48 -11.00 4.58 -0.26
CA ASP A 48 -12.35 4.27 0.22
C ASP A 48 -12.22 3.09 1.18
N LEU A 49 -12.45 3.36 2.48
CA LEU A 49 -12.27 2.39 3.56
C LEU A 49 -13.57 2.22 4.33
N GLY A 50 -13.85 0.97 4.67
CA GLY A 50 -14.98 0.51 5.44
C GLY A 50 -14.86 0.91 6.91
N TRP A 51 -15.94 1.48 7.44
CA TRP A 51 -16.06 1.76 8.87
C TRP A 51 -16.38 0.49 9.67
N PRO A 52 -15.89 0.34 10.93
CA PRO A 52 -15.08 1.29 11.70
C PRO A 52 -13.60 0.85 11.90
N TYR A 53 -13.16 -0.25 11.30
CA TYR A 53 -11.89 -0.92 11.66
C TYR A 53 -10.83 -0.96 10.56
N ASP A 54 -11.15 -0.54 9.33
CA ASP A 54 -10.19 -0.62 8.24
C ASP A 54 -9.28 0.61 8.24
N TYR A 55 -7.97 0.39 8.10
CA TYR A 55 -6.97 1.46 8.10
C TYR A 55 -5.80 1.10 7.19
N ILE A 56 -5.09 2.15 6.75
CA ILE A 56 -3.80 2.03 6.09
C ILE A 56 -2.74 2.50 7.08
N HIS A 57 -1.72 1.68 7.31
CA HIS A 57 -0.59 2.01 8.17
C HIS A 57 0.67 2.18 7.33
N VAL A 58 1.37 3.29 7.53
CA VAL A 58 2.64 3.60 6.85
C VAL A 58 3.72 3.75 7.91
N SER A 59 4.75 2.92 7.84
CA SER A 59 5.93 2.98 8.70
C SER A 59 7.20 3.05 7.86
N ILE A 60 8.18 3.80 8.35
CA ILE A 60 9.53 3.84 7.81
C ILE A 60 10.39 2.96 8.73
N MET A 61 11.08 1.99 8.14
CA MET A 61 12.04 1.12 8.83
C MET A 61 13.47 1.63 8.66
#